data_AF-A0A316V547-F1
#
_entry.id   AF-A0A316V547-F1
#
_cell.length_a   1.000
_cell.length_b   1.000
_cell.length_c   1.000
_cell.angle_alpha   90.00
_cell.angle_beta   90.00
_cell.angle_gamma   90.00
#
_symmetry.space_group_name_H-M   'P 1'
#
loop_
_entity.id
_entity.type
_entity.pdbx_description
1 polymer ?
#
loop_
_entity_poly.entity_id
_entity_poly.type
_entity_poly.pdbx_seq_one_letter_code
_entity_poly.pdbx_strand_id
1 'polypeptide(L)'
;MSDLSHAVNHALSNVTPYRFLTGAGIGFSSLFFFANVGANVFGLMPLISNPALRKEYGIPIESAVRQWDWFFAKAMPWFAASASLASASFLLASFRVPKVLDQRLSSNAKLVLRIATAFAVLPLPYTITMLKPTNDALMALAAKSGSFTALEASTAGELLQKWFARHLIRTGLYGVTLALGVLSSLIV
;
A
#
# COMPACT_ATOMS: atom_id res chain seq x y z
N MET A 1 -23.35 -34.23 25.17
CA MET A 1 -23.46 -34.12 23.70
C MET A 1 -23.87 -32.72 23.23
N SER A 2 -24.77 -32.00 23.91
CA SER A 2 -25.20 -30.64 23.49
C SER A 2 -24.07 -29.59 23.49
N ASP A 3 -23.13 -29.67 24.44
CA ASP A 3 -22.04 -28.68 24.55
C ASP A 3 -21.02 -28.80 23.42
N LEU A 4 -20.75 -30.02 22.97
CA LEU A 4 -19.84 -30.27 21.84
C LEU A 4 -20.45 -29.78 20.53
N SER A 5 -21.74 -30.04 20.30
CA SER A 5 -22.44 -29.54 19.11
C SER A 5 -22.50 -28.01 19.10
N HIS A 6 -22.67 -27.37 20.26
CA HIS A 6 -22.70 -25.92 20.36
C HIS A 6 -21.32 -25.29 20.11
N ALA A 7 -20.25 -25.92 20.61
CA ALA A 7 -18.87 -25.48 20.36
C ALA A 7 -18.47 -25.61 18.88
N VAL A 8 -18.85 -26.72 18.23
CA VAL A 8 -18.60 -26.96 16.80
C VAL A 8 -19.37 -25.96 15.92
N ASN A 9 -20.66 -25.74 16.20
CA ASN A 9 -21.47 -24.79 15.44
C ASN A 9 -20.93 -23.35 15.56
N HIS A 10 -20.46 -22.96 16.74
CA HIS A 10 -19.83 -21.65 16.95
C HIS A 10 -18.45 -21.52 16.28
N ALA A 11 -17.68 -22.61 16.19
CA ALA A 11 -16.42 -22.61 15.45
C ALA A 11 -16.67 -22.47 13.94
N LEU A 12 -17.63 -23.22 13.40
CA LEU A 12 -17.98 -23.20 11.98
C LEU A 12 -18.61 -21.88 11.53
N SER A 13 -19.37 -21.19 12.39
CA SER A 13 -19.98 -19.89 12.08
C SER A 13 -18.94 -18.78 11.83
N ASN A 14 -17.71 -18.96 12.30
CA ASN A 14 -16.61 -18.01 12.14
C ASN A 14 -15.74 -18.29 10.90
N VAL A 15 -15.80 -19.51 10.34
CA VAL A 15 -14.98 -19.90 9.16
C VAL A 15 -15.30 -19.05 7.94
N THR A 16 -16.59 -18.91 7.60
CA THR A 16 -17.01 -18.16 6.41
C THR A 16 -16.66 -16.67 6.51
N PRO A 17 -17.01 -15.95 7.61
CA PRO A 17 -16.57 -14.56 7.79
C PRO A 17 -15.06 -14.39 7.78
N TYR A 18 -14.31 -15.29 8.44
CA TYR A 18 -12.85 -15.24 8.45
C TYR A 18 -12.25 -15.35 7.05
N ARG A 19 -12.69 -16.32 6.25
CA ARG A 19 -12.20 -16.51 4.87
C ARG A 19 -12.54 -15.32 3.99
N PHE A 20 -13.78 -14.82 4.07
CA PHE A 20 -14.20 -13.64 3.31
C PHE A 20 -13.36 -12.41 3.67
N LEU A 21 -13.21 -12.10 4.95
CA LEU A 21 -12.46 -10.93 5.42
C LEU A 21 -10.97 -11.04 5.13
N THR A 22 -10.37 -12.21 5.33
CA THR A 22 -8.96 -12.44 4.99
C THR A 22 -8.73 -12.30 3.48
N GLY A 23 -9.61 -12.90 2.67
CA GLY A 23 -9.58 -12.78 1.21
C GLY A 23 -9.77 -11.34 0.72
N ALA A 24 -10.69 -10.59 1.31
CA ALA A 24 -10.87 -9.16 1.02
C ALA A 24 -9.61 -8.36 1.37
N GLY A 25 -9.01 -8.60 2.54
CA GLY A 25 -7.76 -7.97 2.96
C GLY A 25 -6.60 -8.26 1.98
N ILE A 26 -6.46 -9.51 1.54
CA ILE A 26 -5.50 -9.90 0.51
C ILE A 26 -5.79 -9.19 -0.81
N GLY A 27 -7.05 -9.15 -1.25
CA GLY A 27 -7.44 -8.50 -2.50
C GLY A 27 -7.10 -7.00 -2.53
N PHE A 28 -7.46 -6.26 -1.49
CA PHE A 28 -7.18 -4.82 -1.41
C PHE A 28 -5.69 -4.52 -1.23
N SER A 29 -4.96 -5.31 -0.44
CA SER A 29 -3.50 -5.16 -0.31
C SER A 29 -2.77 -5.53 -1.61
N SER A 30 -3.24 -6.55 -2.34
CA SER A 30 -2.72 -6.93 -3.66
C SER A 30 -2.91 -5.83 -4.68
N LEU A 31 -4.12 -5.26 -4.77
CA LEU A 31 -4.41 -4.15 -5.68
C LEU A 31 -3.42 -3.01 -5.47
N PHE A 32 -3.19 -2.64 -4.21
CA PHE A 32 -2.24 -1.58 -3.89
C PHE A 32 -0.80 -1.99 -4.24
N PHE A 33 -0.32 -3.13 -3.75
CA PHE A 33 1.06 -3.56 -3.96
C PHE A 33 1.40 -3.70 -5.45
N PHE A 34 0.62 -4.46 -6.20
CA PHE A 34 0.89 -4.71 -7.62
C PHE A 34 0.69 -3.46 -8.49
N ALA A 35 -0.27 -2.57 -8.16
CA ALA A 35 -0.38 -1.29 -8.86
C ALA A 35 0.87 -0.42 -8.68
N ASN A 36 1.46 -0.40 -7.47
CA ASN A 36 2.69 0.36 -7.22
C ASN A 36 3.90 -0.31 -7.86
N VAL A 37 4.03 -1.64 -7.79
CA VAL A 37 5.09 -2.37 -8.50
C VAL A 37 5.00 -2.12 -10.01
N GLY A 38 3.80 -2.23 -10.59
CA GLY A 38 3.58 -1.92 -12.00
C GLY A 38 3.99 -0.49 -12.36
N ALA A 39 3.55 0.50 -11.57
CA ALA A 39 3.92 1.90 -11.76
C ALA A 39 5.44 2.14 -11.66
N ASN A 40 6.12 1.43 -10.77
CA ASN A 40 7.55 1.59 -10.47
C ASN A 40 8.48 0.81 -11.41
N VAL A 41 7.99 -0.24 -12.09
CA VAL A 41 8.84 -1.08 -12.97
C VAL A 41 8.60 -0.79 -14.44
N PHE A 42 7.34 -0.73 -14.87
CA PHE A 42 6.97 -0.58 -16.29
C PHE A 42 6.11 0.65 -16.56
N GLY A 43 5.80 1.42 -15.51
CA GLY A 43 4.91 2.56 -15.61
C GLY A 43 5.62 3.88 -15.90
N LEU A 44 4.89 4.96 -15.62
CA LEU A 44 5.35 6.32 -15.77
C LEU A 44 6.52 6.68 -14.84
N MET A 45 6.65 6.01 -13.68
CA MET A 45 7.58 6.46 -12.63
C MET A 45 9.06 6.35 -13.02
N PRO A 46 9.57 5.24 -13.58
CA PRO A 46 10.94 5.17 -14.09
C PRO A 46 11.23 6.28 -15.09
N LEU A 47 10.27 6.55 -15.98
CA LEU A 47 10.42 7.52 -17.06
C LEU A 47 10.56 8.95 -16.54
N ILE A 48 9.81 9.33 -15.50
CA ILE A 48 9.84 10.71 -14.97
C ILE A 48 10.83 10.91 -13.81
N SER A 49 11.20 9.85 -13.08
CA SER A 49 12.08 9.97 -11.92
C SER A 49 13.56 9.69 -12.23
N ASN A 50 13.86 8.87 -13.26
CA ASN A 50 15.23 8.57 -13.65
C ASN A 50 15.79 9.66 -14.60
N PRO A 51 16.85 10.40 -14.23
CA PRO A 51 17.42 11.44 -15.09
C PRO A 51 17.96 10.94 -16.43
N ALA A 52 18.54 9.73 -16.45
CA ALA A 52 19.09 9.15 -17.67
C ALA A 52 17.98 8.82 -18.68
N LEU A 53 16.91 8.15 -18.20
CA LEU A 53 15.76 7.83 -19.05
C LEU A 53 15.03 9.10 -19.51
N ARG A 54 14.82 10.09 -18.63
CA ARG A 54 14.24 11.38 -19.05
C ARG A 54 15.03 12.02 -20.18
N LYS A 55 16.37 12.01 -20.10
CA LYS A 55 17.24 12.57 -21.13
C LYS A 55 17.16 11.77 -22.44
N GLU A 56 17.18 10.45 -22.35
CA GLU A 56 17.07 9.54 -23.50
C GLU A 56 15.79 9.77 -24.30
N TYR A 57 14.65 9.90 -23.61
CA TYR A 57 13.34 10.11 -24.22
C TYR A 57 12.98 11.59 -24.42
N GLY A 58 13.90 12.52 -24.14
CA GLY A 58 13.70 13.96 -24.35
C GLY A 58 12.57 14.57 -23.52
N ILE A 59 12.35 14.11 -22.28
CA ILE A 59 11.26 14.55 -21.41
C ILE A 59 11.70 15.75 -20.56
N PRO A 60 11.13 16.95 -20.78
CA PRO A 60 11.44 18.12 -19.97
C PRO A 60 11.05 17.89 -18.51
N ILE A 61 11.81 18.47 -17.57
CA ILE A 61 11.56 18.31 -16.13
C ILE A 61 10.20 18.87 -15.72
N GLU A 62 9.76 19.97 -16.34
CA GLU A 62 8.45 20.59 -16.16
C GLU A 62 7.34 19.59 -16.49
N SER A 63 7.49 18.91 -17.62
CA SER A 63 6.55 17.89 -18.08
C SER A 63 6.55 16.70 -17.12
N ALA A 64 7.73 16.26 -16.66
CA ALA A 64 7.85 15.19 -15.67
C ALA A 64 7.15 15.51 -14.34
N VAL A 65 7.29 16.73 -13.82
CA VAL A 65 6.62 17.18 -12.59
C VAL A 65 5.10 17.22 -12.75
N ARG A 66 4.59 17.71 -13.89
CA ARG A 66 3.13 17.75 -14.16
C ARG A 66 2.54 16.36 -14.35
N GLN A 67 3.28 15.47 -15.01
CA GLN A 67 2.90 14.06 -15.17
C GLN A 67 2.88 13.34 -13.82
N TRP A 68 3.85 13.61 -12.95
CA TRP A 68 3.85 13.14 -11.56
C TRP A 68 2.61 13.63 -10.80
N ASP A 69 2.29 14.92 -10.89
CA ASP A 69 1.16 15.54 -10.18
C ASP A 69 -0.18 14.92 -10.60
N TRP A 70 -0.39 14.80 -11.92
CA TRP A 70 -1.56 14.11 -12.46
C TRP A 70 -1.67 12.66 -11.96
N PHE A 71 -0.58 11.90 -12.02
CA PHE A 71 -0.54 10.52 -11.55
C PHE A 71 -0.88 10.44 -10.05
N PHE A 72 -0.24 11.30 -9.24
CA PHE A 72 -0.44 11.34 -7.81
C PHE A 72 -1.90 11.66 -7.46
N ALA A 73 -2.48 12.68 -8.08
CA ALA A 73 -3.86 13.09 -7.87
C ALA A 73 -4.87 11.98 -8.24
N LYS A 74 -4.60 11.22 -9.31
CA LYS A 74 -5.47 10.10 -9.71
C LYS A 74 -5.30 8.86 -8.83
N ALA A 75 -4.08 8.58 -8.38
CA ALA A 75 -3.79 7.36 -7.61
C ALA A 75 -4.16 7.48 -6.12
N MET A 76 -4.03 8.67 -5.52
CA MET A 76 -4.20 8.88 -4.08
C MET A 76 -5.56 8.38 -3.51
N PRO A 77 -6.72 8.62 -4.14
CA PRO A 77 -8.00 8.16 -3.59
C PRO A 77 -8.11 6.63 -3.53
N TRP A 78 -7.67 5.94 -4.59
CA TRP A 78 -7.67 4.48 -4.67
C TRP A 78 -6.75 3.87 -3.63
N PHE A 79 -5.63 4.54 -3.38
CA PHE A 79 -4.68 4.15 -2.36
C PHE A 79 -5.26 4.29 -0.94
N ALA A 80 -5.81 5.46 -0.60
CA ALA A 80 -6.42 5.66 0.71
C ALA A 80 -7.56 4.66 0.97
N ALA A 81 -8.41 4.42 -0.04
CA ALA A 81 -9.50 3.46 0.06
C ALA A 81 -9.00 2.02 0.26
N SER A 82 -8.08 1.55 -0.59
CA SER A 82 -7.60 0.16 -0.54
C SER A 82 -6.82 -0.14 0.75
N ALA A 83 -5.99 0.80 1.23
CA ALA A 83 -5.29 0.63 2.51
C ALA A 83 -6.26 0.56 3.70
N SER A 84 -7.29 1.40 3.70
CA SER A 84 -8.33 1.41 4.74
C SER A 84 -9.13 0.11 4.74
N LEU A 85 -9.55 -0.35 3.56
CA LEU A 85 -10.30 -1.59 3.41
C LEU A 85 -9.47 -2.82 3.77
N ALA A 86 -8.20 -2.86 3.38
CA ALA A 86 -7.29 -3.94 3.77
C ALA A 86 -7.10 -3.99 5.30
N SER A 87 -6.81 -2.84 5.92
CA SER A 87 -6.63 -2.72 7.37
C SER A 87 -7.86 -3.18 8.14
N ALA A 88 -9.04 -2.67 7.77
CA ALA A 88 -10.31 -3.05 8.39
C ALA A 88 -10.60 -4.55 8.21
N SER A 89 -10.37 -5.09 7.01
CA SER A 89 -10.61 -6.49 6.70
C SER A 89 -9.72 -7.42 7.55
N PHE A 90 -8.41 -7.14 7.64
CA PHE A 90 -7.50 -7.94 8.48
C PHE A 90 -7.81 -7.81 9.97
N LEU A 91 -8.18 -6.62 10.44
CA LEU A 91 -8.53 -6.41 11.84
C LEU A 91 -9.78 -7.21 12.21
N LEU A 92 -10.83 -7.12 11.38
CA LEU A 92 -12.06 -7.87 11.56
C LEU A 92 -11.83 -9.37 11.44
N ALA A 93 -11.01 -9.82 10.49
CA ALA A 93 -10.63 -11.23 10.36
C ALA A 93 -9.96 -11.75 11.65
N SER A 94 -9.15 -10.92 12.32
CA SER A 94 -8.47 -11.31 13.57
C SER A 94 -9.46 -11.64 14.71
N PHE A 95 -10.66 -11.06 14.69
CA PHE A 95 -11.71 -11.37 15.66
C PHE A 95 -12.57 -12.58 15.25
N ARG A 96 -12.47 -13.01 13.98
CA ARG A 96 -13.24 -14.11 13.41
C ARG A 96 -12.42 -15.38 13.21
N VAL A 97 -11.15 -15.42 13.61
CA VAL A 97 -10.35 -16.65 13.51
C VAL A 97 -11.05 -17.80 14.24
N PRO A 98 -11.41 -18.90 13.54
CA PRO A 98 -12.11 -20.02 14.14
C PRO A 98 -11.20 -20.68 15.19
N LYS A 99 -11.82 -21.15 16.29
CA LYS A 99 -11.13 -21.97 17.29
C LYS A 99 -11.04 -23.40 16.72
N VAL A 100 -9.91 -23.74 16.13
CA VAL A 100 -9.62 -25.10 15.65
C VAL A 100 -9.07 -25.96 16.80
N LEU A 101 -8.96 -27.27 16.58
CA LEU A 101 -8.42 -28.23 17.58
C LEU A 101 -7.05 -27.81 18.14
N ASP A 102 -6.24 -27.07 17.35
CA ASP A 102 -5.00 -26.47 17.80
C ASP A 102 -5.18 -24.97 18.14
N GLN A 103 -5.24 -24.66 19.44
CA GLN A 103 -5.34 -23.29 19.94
C GLN A 103 -4.11 -22.42 19.60
N ARG A 104 -2.93 -23.02 19.40
CA ARG A 104 -1.70 -22.29 19.03
C ARG A 104 -1.83 -21.75 17.61
N LEU A 105 -2.33 -22.55 16.67
CA LEU A 105 -2.59 -22.11 15.30
C LEU A 105 -3.59 -20.95 15.25
N SER A 106 -4.73 -21.06 15.96
CA SER A 106 -5.69 -19.96 16.07
C SER A 106 -5.06 -18.69 16.67
N SER A 107 -4.19 -18.82 17.67
CA SER A 107 -3.54 -17.67 18.31
C SER A 107 -2.51 -17.00 17.39
N ASN A 108 -1.73 -17.79 16.65
CA ASN A 108 -0.78 -17.31 15.67
C ASN A 108 -1.47 -16.57 14.52
N ALA A 109 -2.55 -17.13 13.96
CA ALA A 109 -3.31 -16.48 12.90
C ALA A 109 -3.87 -15.11 13.33
N LYS A 110 -4.38 -15.00 14.57
CA LYS A 110 -4.83 -13.72 15.15
C LYS A 110 -3.71 -12.71 15.24
N LEU A 111 -2.54 -13.12 15.73
CA LEU A 111 -1.37 -12.26 15.86
C LEU A 111 -0.89 -11.78 14.49
N VAL A 112 -0.74 -12.69 13.52
CA VAL A 112 -0.33 -12.35 12.15
C VAL A 112 -1.29 -11.35 11.52
N LEU A 113 -2.61 -11.54 11.65
CA LEU A 113 -3.60 -10.60 11.12
C LEU A 113 -3.52 -9.21 11.77
N ARG A 114 -3.27 -9.13 13.08
CA ARG A 114 -3.09 -7.84 13.78
C ARG A 114 -1.81 -7.13 13.34
N ILE A 115 -0.73 -7.89 13.11
CA ILE A 115 0.50 -7.35 12.55
C ILE A 115 0.23 -6.88 11.11
N ALA A 116 -0.50 -7.64 10.30
CA ALA A 116 -0.90 -7.23 8.95
C ALA A 116 -1.70 -5.91 8.97
N THR A 117 -2.64 -5.75 9.90
CA THR A 117 -3.35 -4.48 10.13
C THR A 117 -2.38 -3.34 10.46
N ALA A 118 -1.43 -3.55 11.37
CA ALA A 118 -0.46 -2.52 11.73
C ALA A 118 0.38 -2.09 10.52
N PHE A 119 0.84 -3.04 9.70
CA PHE A 119 1.57 -2.76 8.47
C PHE A 119 0.69 -2.13 7.37
N ALA A 120 -0.61 -2.41 7.34
CA ALA A 120 -1.55 -1.75 6.42
C ALA A 120 -1.75 -0.26 6.78
N VAL A 121 -1.67 0.08 8.08
CA VAL A 121 -1.84 1.45 8.60
C VAL A 121 -0.54 2.25 8.56
N LEU A 122 0.61 1.64 8.84
CA LEU A 122 1.93 2.28 8.94
C LEU A 122 2.33 3.17 7.74
N PRO A 123 1.96 2.86 6.48
CA PRO A 123 2.20 3.74 5.35
C PRO A 123 1.62 5.16 5.50
N LEU A 124 0.57 5.35 6.30
CA LEU A 124 -0.05 6.66 6.51
C LEU A 124 0.84 7.61 7.32
N PRO A 125 1.30 7.30 8.55
CA PRO A 125 2.25 8.14 9.26
C PRO A 125 3.58 8.28 8.51
N TYR A 126 4.04 7.25 7.79
CA TYR A 126 5.21 7.36 6.90
C TYR A 126 4.97 8.39 5.78
N THR A 127 3.80 8.37 5.15
CA THR A 127 3.45 9.33 4.09
C THR A 127 3.42 10.75 4.63
N ILE A 128 2.81 10.97 5.81
CA ILE A 128 2.72 12.31 6.42
C ILE A 128 4.10 12.87 6.77
N THR A 129 4.96 12.06 7.36
CA THR A 129 6.27 12.52 7.87
C THR A 129 7.34 12.58 6.77
N MET A 130 7.37 11.59 5.88
CA MET A 130 8.45 11.43 4.91
C MET A 130 8.06 11.88 3.50
N LEU A 131 6.86 11.59 3.01
CA LEU A 131 6.50 11.97 1.63
C LEU A 131 5.88 13.36 1.53
N LYS A 132 5.04 13.76 2.49
CA LYS A 132 4.25 14.98 2.40
C LYS A 132 5.09 16.22 2.07
N PRO A 133 6.24 16.49 2.72
CA PRO A 133 7.04 17.67 2.39
C PRO A 133 7.53 17.67 0.93
N THR A 134 7.87 16.49 0.39
CA THR A 134 8.28 16.33 -1.01
C THR A 134 7.09 16.49 -1.96
N ASN A 135 5.93 15.93 -1.61
CA ASN A 135 4.71 16.09 -2.39
C ASN A 135 4.31 17.57 -2.46
N ASP A 136 4.30 18.28 -1.34
CA ASP A 136 3.92 19.69 -1.27
C ASP A 136 4.85 20.55 -2.15
N ALA A 137 6.15 20.30 -2.11
CA ALA A 137 7.13 20.99 -2.95
C ALA A 137 6.94 20.69 -4.46
N LEU A 138 6.67 19.44 -4.82
CA LEU A 138 6.40 19.06 -6.21
C LEU A 138 5.07 19.62 -6.72
N MET A 139 4.01 19.62 -5.90
CA MET A 139 2.72 20.24 -6.25
C MET A 139 2.86 21.74 -6.44
N ALA A 140 3.66 22.42 -5.61
CA ALA A 140 3.95 23.85 -5.78
C ALA A 140 4.68 24.14 -7.11
N LEU A 141 5.60 23.27 -7.53
CA LEU A 141 6.26 23.37 -8.83
C LEU A 141 5.30 23.04 -9.99
N ALA A 142 4.44 22.03 -9.84
CA ALA A 142 3.46 21.64 -10.85
C ALA A 142 2.45 22.76 -11.15
N ALA A 143 2.07 23.52 -10.12
CA ALA A 143 1.15 24.65 -10.23
C ALA A 143 1.74 25.89 -10.93
N LYS A 144 3.06 25.95 -11.14
CA LYS A 144 3.69 27.08 -11.84
C LYS A 144 3.38 27.06 -13.34
N SER A 145 3.02 28.22 -13.87
CA SER A 145 2.93 28.49 -15.30
C SER A 145 4.32 28.87 -15.85
N GLY A 146 4.56 28.54 -17.12
CA GLY A 146 5.84 28.81 -17.79
C GLY A 146 6.92 27.75 -17.56
N SER A 147 8.12 28.06 -18.06
CA SER A 147 9.31 27.21 -17.99
C SER A 147 9.99 27.33 -16.63
N PHE A 148 10.65 26.28 -16.16
CA PHE A 148 11.42 26.37 -14.93
C PHE A 148 12.73 27.13 -15.17
N THR A 149 13.15 27.90 -14.16
CA THR A 149 14.52 28.36 -14.05
C THR A 149 15.48 27.18 -13.87
N ALA A 150 16.77 27.37 -14.13
CA ALA A 150 17.77 26.30 -13.95
C ALA A 150 17.79 25.74 -12.50
N LEU A 151 17.59 26.61 -11.50
CA LEU A 151 17.53 26.20 -10.10
C LEU A 151 16.28 25.36 -9.80
N GLU A 152 15.12 25.77 -10.31
CA GLU A 152 13.87 25.02 -10.16
C GLU A 152 13.93 23.68 -10.88
N ALA A 153 14.52 23.63 -12.07
CA ALA A 153 14.74 22.41 -12.82
C ALA A 153 15.62 21.41 -12.05
N SER A 154 16.72 21.88 -11.44
CA SER A 154 17.58 21.06 -10.59
C SER A 154 16.82 20.55 -9.37
N THR A 155 16.12 21.45 -8.67
CA THR A 155 15.34 21.15 -7.46
C THR A 155 14.24 20.13 -7.74
N ALA A 156 13.51 20.30 -8.85
CA ALA A 156 12.48 19.38 -9.30
C ALA A 156 13.04 17.96 -9.54
N GLY A 157 14.21 17.88 -10.19
CA GLY A 157 14.88 16.60 -10.45
C GLY A 157 15.28 15.86 -9.17
N GLU A 158 15.77 16.58 -8.17
CA GLU A 158 16.10 16.00 -6.86
C GLU A 158 14.85 15.56 -6.10
N LEU A 159 13.79 16.38 -6.13
CA LEU A 159 12.51 16.07 -5.48
C LEU A 159 11.86 14.81 -6.07
N LEU A 160 11.85 14.65 -7.39
CA LEU A 160 11.29 13.45 -8.04
C LEU A 160 12.06 12.18 -7.66
N GLN A 161 13.40 12.23 -7.63
CA GLN A 161 14.23 11.11 -7.19
C GLN A 161 14.00 10.78 -5.71
N LYS A 162 13.97 11.81 -4.86
CA LYS A 162 13.69 11.68 -3.43
C LYS A 162 12.30 11.09 -3.18
N TRP A 163 11.30 11.54 -3.94
CA TRP A 163 9.96 10.99 -3.91
C TRP A 163 9.95 9.51 -4.27
N PHE A 164 10.61 9.15 -5.38
CA PHE A 164 10.66 7.78 -5.87
C PHE A 164 11.30 6.83 -4.85
N ALA A 165 12.45 7.20 -4.28
CA ALA A 165 13.12 6.41 -3.25
C ALA A 165 12.23 6.16 -2.02
N ARG A 166 11.54 7.20 -1.53
CA ARG A 166 10.59 7.10 -0.41
C ARG A 166 9.35 6.28 -0.76
N HIS A 167 8.88 6.43 -1.99
CA HIS A 167 7.74 5.68 -2.50
C HIS A 167 8.03 4.17 -2.61
N LEU A 168 9.26 3.77 -2.93
CA LEU A 168 9.69 2.37 -2.90
C LEU A 168 9.62 1.78 -1.49
N ILE A 169 10.07 2.51 -0.46
CA ILE A 169 9.94 2.09 0.94
C ILE A 169 8.47 1.86 1.29
N ARG A 170 7.60 2.81 0.92
CA ARG A 170 6.16 2.69 1.14
C ARG A 170 5.57 1.47 0.42
N THR A 171 6.01 1.20 -0.81
CA THR A 171 5.60 0.01 -1.58
C THR A 171 6.02 -1.29 -0.88
N GLY A 172 7.22 -1.33 -0.30
CA GLY A 172 7.70 -2.46 0.50
C GLY A 172 6.82 -2.75 1.72
N LEU A 173 6.35 -1.72 2.44
CA LEU A 173 5.42 -1.89 3.57
C LEU A 173 4.10 -2.58 3.14
N TYR A 174 3.58 -2.23 1.96
CA TYR A 174 2.41 -2.92 1.41
C TYR A 174 2.72 -4.35 0.99
N GLY A 175 3.93 -4.63 0.48
CA GLY A 175 4.38 -5.98 0.21
C GLY A 175 4.41 -6.86 1.46
N VAL A 176 4.88 -6.32 2.58
CA VAL A 176 4.84 -7.01 3.89
C VAL A 176 3.39 -7.26 4.33
N THR A 177 2.51 -6.26 4.18
CA THR A 177 1.07 -6.41 4.49
C THR A 177 0.45 -7.57 3.71
N LEU A 178 0.70 -7.64 2.39
CA LEU A 178 0.21 -8.71 1.54
C LEU A 178 0.75 -10.09 1.96
N ALA A 179 2.07 -10.19 2.20
CA ALA A 179 2.70 -11.42 2.62
C ALA A 179 2.13 -11.96 3.94
N LEU A 180 1.89 -11.08 4.93
CA LEU A 180 1.26 -11.46 6.20
C LEU A 180 -0.20 -11.89 6.01
N GLY A 181 -0.95 -11.22 5.14
CA GLY A 181 -2.31 -11.63 4.78
C GLY A 181 -2.35 -13.04 4.21
N VAL A 182 -1.50 -13.34 3.22
CA VAL A 182 -1.37 -14.68 2.61
C VAL A 182 -0.92 -15.71 3.65
N LEU A 183 0.09 -15.39 4.47
CA LEU A 183 0.54 -16.29 5.52
C LEU A 183 -0.60 -16.63 6.48
N SER A 184 -1.42 -15.65 6.87
CA SER A 184 -2.53 -15.87 7.80
C SER A 184 -3.56 -16.85 7.24
N SER A 185 -3.82 -16.83 5.93
CA SER A 185 -4.76 -17.76 5.28
C SER A 185 -4.25 -19.19 5.15
N LEU A 186 -2.95 -19.41 5.37
CA LEU A 186 -2.32 -20.75 5.33
C LEU A 186 -2.24 -21.42 6.72
N ILE A 187 -2.45 -20.66 7.80
CA ILE A 187 -2.35 -21.16 9.19
C ILE A 187 -3.64 -21.88 9.66
N VAL A 188 -4.78 -21.62 9.01
CA VAL A 188 -6.12 -22.08 9.41
C VAL A 188 -6.78 -22.89 8.30
#